data_AF-A0A818B718-F1
#
_entry.id   AF-A0A818B718-F1
#
_cell.length_a   1.000
_cell.length_b   1.000
_cell.length_c   1.000
_cell.angle_alpha   90.00
_cell.angle_beta   90.00
_cell.angle_gamma   90.00
#
_symmetry.space_group_name_H-M   'P 1'
#
loop_
_entity.id
_entity.type
_entity.pdbx_description
1 polymer ?
#
loop_
_entity_poly.entity_id
_entity_poly.type
_entity_poly.pdbx_seq_one_letter_code
_entity_poly.pdbx_strand_id
1 'polypeptide(L)' 'MNRFGDIDASNKRLPPVYGYHSEKLVSIEKALETIIPHIDELPRYIKIAKKYCHFPSEHGLTQDQ' A
#
# COMPACT_ATOMS: atom_id res chain seq x y z
N MET A 1 21.91 13.21 -19.20
CA MET A 1 21.78 11.83 -18.69
C MET A 1 20.33 11.62 -18.28
N ASN A 2 19.58 10.80 -19.05
CA ASN A 2 18.16 10.55 -18.81
C ASN A 2 18.00 9.56 -17.66
N ARG A 3 17.52 10.03 -16.51
CA ARG A 3 17.37 9.26 -15.25
C ARG A 3 16.30 8.15 -15.30
N PHE A 4 15.58 8.05 -16.42
CA PHE A 4 14.47 7.11 -16.65
C PHE A 4 14.73 6.13 -17.80
N GLY A 5 15.94 6.14 -18.39
CA GLY A 5 16.30 5.27 -19.53
C GLY A 5 16.76 3.87 -19.13
N ASP A 6 17.20 3.68 -17.89
CA ASP A 6 17.78 2.41 -17.41
C ASP A 6 16.76 1.60 -16.59
N ILE A 7 15.53 1.48 -17.08
CA ILE A 7 14.53 0.59 -16.47
C ILE A 7 14.72 -0.79 -17.10
N ASP A 8 15.38 -1.68 -16.35
CA ASP A 8 15.43 -3.09 -16.70
C ASP A 8 14.03 -3.70 -16.59
N ALA A 9 13.32 -3.71 -17.72
CA ALA A 9 11.96 -4.23 -17.85
C ALA A 9 11.90 -5.76 -18.06
N SER A 10 12.98 -6.47 -17.73
CA SER A 10 12.96 -7.93 -17.75
C SER A 10 12.08 -8.48 -16.61
N ASN A 11 11.31 -9.51 -16.92
CA ASN A 11 10.50 -10.23 -15.92
C ASN A 11 11.41 -11.04 -15.00
N LYS A 12 12.04 -10.38 -14.03
CA LYS A 12 12.84 -11.03 -13.00
C LYS A 12 11.93 -11.57 -11.91
N ARG A 13 12.22 -12.79 -11.47
CA ARG A 13 11.61 -13.35 -10.26
C ARG A 13 12.16 -12.56 -9.07
N LEU A 14 11.38 -11.60 -8.58
CA LEU A 14 11.73 -10.83 -7.39
C LEU A 14 11.71 -11.78 -6.18
N PRO A 15 12.69 -11.67 -5.26
CA PRO A 15 12.60 -12.39 -3.99
C PRO A 15 11.34 -11.92 -3.25
N PRO A 16 10.64 -12.81 -2.52
CA PRO A 16 9.55 -12.39 -1.65
C PRO A 16 10.08 -11.32 -0.69
N VAL A 17 9.38 -10.21 -0.56
CA VAL A 17 9.80 -9.10 0.30
C VAL A 17 9.51 -9.46 1.75
N TYR A 18 10.22 -10.39 2.37
CA TYR A 18 9.85 -10.92 3.69
C TYR A 18 9.73 -9.89 4.84
N GLY A 19 10.26 -8.67 4.67
CA GLY A 19 10.16 -7.61 5.67
C GLY A 19 8.74 -7.27 6.10
N TYR A 20 7.73 -7.44 5.22
CA TYR A 20 6.33 -7.17 5.59
C TYR A 20 5.80 -8.11 6.67
N HIS A 21 6.38 -9.30 6.85
CA HIS A 21 5.95 -10.25 7.89
C HIS A 21 6.36 -9.81 9.30
N SER A 22 7.44 -9.05 9.43
CA SER A 22 7.92 -8.49 10.69
C SER A 22 7.34 -7.11 11.00
N GLU A 23 6.72 -6.46 10.02
CA GLU A 23 6.11 -5.15 10.21
C GLU A 23 4.81 -5.24 10.98
N LYS A 24 4.61 -4.26 11.87
CA LYS A 24 3.37 -4.19 12.63
C LYS A 24 2.24 -3.79 11.69
N LEU A 25 1.20 -4.62 11.62
CA LEU A 25 -0.03 -4.25 10.94
C LEU A 25 -0.61 -2.98 11.58
N VAL A 26 -0.88 -1.99 10.75
CA VAL A 26 -1.49 -0.71 11.13
C VAL A 26 -2.74 -0.48 10.29
N SER A 27 -3.60 0.46 10.72
CA SER A 27 -4.74 0.87 9.91
C SER A 27 -4.29 1.57 8.64
N ILE A 28 -5.13 1.55 7.60
CA ILE A 28 -4.84 2.24 6.34
C ILE A 28 -4.61 3.74 6.53
N GLU A 29 -5.29 4.39 7.49
CA GLU A 29 -5.07 5.81 7.80
C GLU A 29 -3.65 6.05 8.29
N LYS A 30 -3.15 5.18 9.16
CA LYS A 30 -1.81 5.30 9.72
C LYS A 30 -0.73 4.97 8.69
N ALA A 31 -0.99 3.98 7.83
CA ALA A 31 -0.08 3.67 6.72
C ALA A 31 0.04 4.85 5.73
N LEU A 32 -1.06 5.60 5.52
CA LEU A 32 -1.13 6.68 4.55
C LEU A 32 -0.86 8.07 5.14
N GLU A 33 -0.63 8.19 6.45
CA GLU A 33 -0.50 9.47 7.16
C GLU A 33 0.52 10.43 6.51
N THR A 34 1.67 9.90 6.09
CA THR A 34 2.73 10.68 5.42
C THR A 34 2.36 11.14 4.01
N ILE A 35 1.38 10.49 3.39
CA ILE A 35 0.97 10.70 2.00
C ILE A 35 -0.29 11.57 1.92
N ILE A 36 -1.13 11.58 2.97
CA ILE A 36 -2.37 12.38 3.03
C ILE A 36 -2.18 13.85 2.61
N PRO A 37 -1.14 14.58 3.04
CA PRO A 37 -0.97 15.98 2.64
C PRO A 37 -0.66 16.18 1.16
N HIS A 38 -0.26 15.12 0.46
CA HIS A 38 0.25 15.16 -0.92
C HIS A 38 -0.78 14.66 -1.94
N ILE A 39 -1.92 14.14 -1.49
CA ILE A 39 -2.96 13.60 -2.36
C ILE A 39 -4.30 14.20 -1.96
N ASP A 40 -4.82 15.06 -2.83
CA ASP A 40 -6.15 15.63 -2.68
C ASP A 40 -7.21 14.53 -2.60
N GLU A 41 -8.15 14.72 -1.68
CA GLU A 41 -9.25 13.79 -1.40
C GLU A 41 -8.83 12.37 -0.95
N LEU A 42 -7.57 12.10 -0.59
CA LEU A 42 -7.17 10.78 -0.08
C LEU A 42 -8.05 10.26 1.06
N PRO A 43 -8.46 11.08 2.06
CA PRO A 43 -9.40 10.63 3.10
C PRO A 43 -10.75 10.13 2.55
N ARG A 44 -11.24 10.73 1.47
CA ARG A 44 -12.48 10.31 0.81
C ARG A 44 -12.31 8.93 0.15
N TYR A 45 -11.19 8.71 -0.52
CA TYR A 45 -10.89 7.42 -1.15
C TYR A 45 -10.65 6.31 -0.12
N ILE A 46 -9.99 6.61 1.01
CA ILE A 46 -9.86 5.69 2.14
C ILE A 46 -11.25 5.23 2.61
N LYS A 47 -12.20 6.16 2.76
CA LYS A 47 -13.58 5.85 3.17
C LYS A 47 -14.31 4.96 2.16
N ILE A 48 -14.13 5.20 0.85
CA ILE A 48 -14.70 4.37 -0.21
C ILE A 48 -14.08 2.97 -0.17
N ALA A 49 -12.75 2.88 -0.03
CA ALA A 49 -12.03 1.62 0.06
C ALA A 49 -12.53 0.79 1.24
N LYS A 50 -12.67 1.37 2.44
CA LYS A 50 -13.24 0.65 3.60
C LYS A 50 -14.66 0.15 3.37
N LYS A 51 -15.47 0.90 2.61
CA LYS A 51 -16.87 0.55 2.34
C LYS A 51 -17.02 -0.60 1.34
N TYR A 52 -16.15 -0.66 0.33
CA TYR A 52 -16.32 -1.56 -0.82
C TYR A 52 -15.19 -2.59 -1.00
N CYS A 53 -14.05 -2.40 -0.35
CA CYS A 53 -12.89 -3.26 -0.43
C CYS A 53 -12.69 -3.95 0.92
N HIS A 54 -13.16 -5.18 1.00
CA HIS A 54 -13.02 -6.03 2.18
C HIS A 54 -11.78 -6.93 2.10
N PHE A 55 -11.16 -7.03 0.91
CA PHE A 55 -9.92 -7.75 0.70
C PHE A 55 -8.71 -6.83 0.94
N PRO A 56 -7.67 -7.26 1.67
CA PRO A 56 -7.49 -8.59 2.26
C PRO A 56 -7.91 -8.65 3.75
N SER A 57 -8.64 -7.64 4.26
CA SER A 57 -9.10 -7.56 5.65
C SER A 57 -9.92 -8.79 6.08
N GLU A 58 -10.73 -9.35 5.18
CA GLU A 58 -11.46 -10.62 5.37
C GLU A 58 -10.56 -11.81 5.72
N HIS A 59 -9.28 -11.74 5.35
CA HIS A 59 -8.28 -12.77 5.64
C HIS A 59 -7.40 -12.42 6.86
N GLY A 60 -7.75 -11.37 7.62
CA GLY A 60 -6.98 -10.93 8.78
C GLY A 60 -5.61 -10.36 8.44
N LEU A 61 -5.41 -9.94 7.18
CA LEU A 61 -4.13 -9.42 6.68
C LEU A 61 -3.96 -7.91 6.90
N THR A 62 -4.96 -7.25 7.50
CA THR A 62 -4.97 -5.83 7.89
C THR A 62 -5.71 -5.66 9.22
N GLN A 63 -5.46 -4.55 9.94
CA GLN A 63 -6.15 -4.21 11.20
C GLN A 63 -7.19 -3.09 11.04
N ASP A 64 -7.81 -2.98 9.86
CA ASP A 64 -8.94 -2.07 9.66
C ASP A 64 -10.23 -2.75 10.14
N GLN A 65 -10.45 -2.74 11.47
CA GLN A 65 -11.76 -2.97 12.10
C GLN A 65 -12.45 -1.65 12.41
#